data_AF-A0AAU9TZ03-F1
#
_entry.id   AF-A0AAU9TZ03-F1
#
_cell.length_a   1.000
_cell.length_b   1.000
_cell.length_c   1.000
_cell.angle_alpha   90.00
_cell.angle_beta   90.00
_cell.angle_gamma   90.00
#
_symmetry.space_group_name_H-M   'P 1'
#
loop_
_entity.id
_entity.type
_entity.pdbx_description
1 polymer ?
#
loop_
_entity_poly.entity_id
_entity_poly.type
_entity_poly.pdbx_seq_one_letter_code
_entity_poly.pdbx_strand_id
1 'polypeptide(L)'
;MQLEVDKGGVVHVDRGKVTKPVELNLELSNFETVSKAEFYRYLAILQCIVIQETDKKRMVYEFFFGRLTKVLRIYLSGANKVRAYNVSVILTLLYTLGVLRLTQTKLDALDRKVRTIMTHHRLHHPKSVGYERCGGRGLLSAKSMHYQRVCSLRTYFETRREIAIHGDVIV
;
A
#
# COMPACT_ATOMS: atom_id res chain seq x y z
N MET A 1 -4.67 -21.14 -20.42
CA MET A 1 -4.52 -20.68 -19.03
C MET A 1 -5.92 -20.53 -18.47
N GLN A 2 -6.35 -21.48 -17.63
CA GLN A 2 -7.71 -21.52 -17.07
C GLN A 2 -7.64 -20.74 -15.74
N LEU A 3 -8.17 -19.52 -15.74
CA LEU A 3 -8.34 -18.76 -14.50
C LEU A 3 -9.46 -19.46 -13.72
N GLU A 4 -9.17 -20.01 -12.54
CA GLU A 4 -10.20 -20.46 -11.61
C GLU A 4 -11.09 -19.27 -11.22
N VAL A 5 -12.29 -19.20 -11.81
CA VAL A 5 -13.32 -18.19 -11.51
C VAL A 5 -14.11 -18.54 -10.24
N ASP A 6 -13.78 -19.66 -9.59
CA ASP A 6 -14.49 -20.28 -8.46
C ASP A 6 -14.42 -19.48 -7.13
N LYS A 7 -13.93 -18.23 -7.16
CA LYS A 7 -13.79 -17.32 -6.01
C LYS A 7 -14.52 -15.99 -6.24
N GLY A 8 -15.55 -16.00 -7.08
CA GLY A 8 -16.44 -14.86 -7.29
C GLY A 8 -17.59 -14.89 -6.29
N GLY A 9 -17.92 -13.73 -5.72
CA GLY A 9 -19.12 -13.56 -4.92
C GLY A 9 -19.90 -12.36 -5.43
N VAL A 10 -21.23 -12.44 -5.45
CA VAL A 10 -22.10 -11.42 -6.04
C VAL A 10 -22.69 -10.53 -4.95
N VAL A 11 -22.60 -9.21 -5.14
CA VAL A 11 -23.15 -8.20 -4.23
C VAL A 11 -24.03 -7.25 -5.02
N HIS A 12 -25.30 -7.14 -4.64
CA HIS A 12 -26.23 -6.18 -5.23
C HIS A 12 -26.14 -4.84 -4.50
N VAL A 13 -25.76 -3.78 -5.21
CA VAL A 13 -25.61 -2.43 -4.66
C VAL A 13 -26.50 -1.47 -5.43
N ASP A 14 -27.44 -0.82 -4.74
CA ASP A 14 -28.25 0.26 -5.28
C ASP A 14 -27.99 1.57 -4.50
N ARG A 15 -27.66 2.64 -5.23
CA ARG A 15 -27.31 3.97 -4.68
C ARG A 15 -26.35 3.93 -3.47
N GLY A 16 -25.33 3.07 -3.54
CA GLY A 16 -24.32 2.92 -2.49
C GLY A 16 -24.77 2.12 -1.26
N LYS A 17 -25.99 1.55 -1.26
CA LYS A 17 -26.50 0.65 -0.22
C LYS A 17 -26.60 -0.76 -0.79
N VAL A 18 -26.05 -1.74 -0.06
CA VAL A 18 -26.23 -3.16 -0.43
C VAL A 18 -27.68 -3.55 -0.15
N THR A 19 -28.37 -3.97 -1.20
CA THR A 19 -29.75 -4.44 -1.23
C THR A 19 -29.76 -5.96 -1.36
N LYS A 20 -30.85 -6.60 -0.94
CA LYS A 20 -31.04 -8.03 -1.19
C LYS A 20 -31.19 -8.22 -2.72
N PRO A 21 -30.72 -9.35 -3.28
CA PRO A 21 -30.91 -9.63 -4.71
C PRO A 21 -32.39 -9.50 -5.04
N VAL A 22 -32.72 -8.57 -5.94
CA VAL A 22 -33.97 -8.60 -6.68
C VAL A 22 -33.79 -9.71 -7.71
N GLU A 23 -34.76 -10.62 -7.83
CA GLU A 23 -34.77 -11.73 -8.77
C GLU A 23 -34.67 -11.23 -10.22
N LEU A 24 -33.46 -10.88 -10.64
CA LEU A 24 -33.10 -10.70 -12.03
C LEU A 24 -32.55 -12.04 -12.49
N ASN A 25 -33.26 -12.66 -13.43
CA ASN A 25 -32.85 -13.82 -14.21
C ASN A 25 -31.56 -13.52 -15.00
N LEU A 26 -30.45 -13.33 -14.31
CA LEU A 26 -29.11 -13.48 -14.87
C LEU A 26 -28.60 -14.83 -14.41
N GLU A 27 -27.99 -15.57 -15.32
CA GLU A 27 -27.32 -16.86 -15.13
C GLU A 27 -26.05 -16.72 -14.24
N LEU A 28 -26.19 -16.08 -13.09
CA LEU A 28 -25.20 -15.94 -12.02
C LEU A 28 -25.50 -16.91 -10.86
N SER A 29 -26.34 -17.93 -11.10
CA SER A 29 -26.87 -18.87 -10.10
C SER A 29 -25.80 -19.64 -9.32
N ASN A 30 -24.54 -19.59 -9.76
CA ASN A 30 -23.45 -20.36 -9.18
C ASN A 30 -22.52 -19.53 -8.25
N PHE A 31 -22.80 -18.24 -8.05
CA PHE A 31 -21.98 -17.40 -7.17
C PHE A 31 -22.66 -17.16 -5.82
N GLU A 32 -21.93 -17.39 -4.74
CA GLU A 32 -22.41 -17.12 -3.38
C GLU A 32 -22.67 -15.61 -3.20
N THR A 33 -23.80 -15.28 -2.59
CA THR A 33 -24.17 -13.89 -2.29
C THR A 33 -23.39 -13.41 -1.08
N VAL A 34 -22.47 -12.48 -1.31
CA VAL A 34 -21.55 -12.00 -0.26
C VAL A 34 -22.26 -10.97 0.62
N SER A 35 -22.32 -11.24 1.92
CA SER A 35 -23.02 -10.37 2.88
C SER A 35 -22.25 -9.05 3.12
N LYS A 36 -22.93 -8.01 3.62
CA LYS A 36 -22.32 -6.69 3.95
C LYS A 36 -21.08 -6.79 4.88
N ALA A 37 -20.99 -7.87 5.66
CA ALA A 37 -19.95 -8.09 6.66
C ALA A 37 -18.78 -8.95 6.15
N GLU A 38 -18.91 -9.55 4.96
CA GLU A 38 -17.87 -10.39 4.40
C GLU A 38 -16.80 -9.56 3.68
N PHE A 39 -15.55 -9.96 3.90
CA PHE A 39 -14.37 -9.29 3.38
C PHE A 39 -13.90 -10.05 2.13
N TYR A 40 -13.87 -9.38 0.97
CA TYR A 40 -13.23 -9.96 -0.21
C TYR A 40 -11.72 -9.65 -0.19
N ARG A 41 -10.87 -10.64 -0.43
CA ARG A 41 -9.41 -10.44 -0.47
C ARG A 41 -8.94 -10.23 -1.90
N TYR A 42 -8.83 -8.97 -2.32
CA TYR A 42 -8.30 -8.62 -3.64
C TYR A 42 -6.85 -8.16 -3.54
N LEU A 43 -5.95 -8.74 -4.35
CA LEU A 43 -4.52 -8.41 -4.37
C LEU A 43 -3.87 -8.37 -2.97
N ALA A 44 -4.25 -9.31 -2.10
CA ALA A 44 -3.82 -9.40 -0.69
C ALA A 44 -4.23 -8.21 0.20
N ILE A 45 -5.14 -7.34 -0.26
CA ILE A 45 -5.79 -6.29 0.53
C ILE A 45 -7.23 -6.73 0.82
N LEU A 46 -7.65 -6.64 2.08
CA LEU A 46 -9.06 -6.84 2.44
C LEU A 46 -9.88 -5.66 1.92
N GLN A 47 -10.78 -5.96 0.99
CA GLN A 47 -11.75 -5.03 0.42
C GLN A 47 -13.13 -5.36 0.99
N CYS A 48 -13.65 -4.44 1.80
CA CYS A 48 -15.07 -4.40 2.17
C CYS A 48 -15.78 -3.37 1.32
N ILE A 49 -17.09 -3.61 1.17
CA ILE A 49 -18.04 -2.68 0.55
C ILE A 49 -18.06 -1.35 1.31
N VAL A 50 -17.94 -1.40 2.65
CA VAL A 50 -17.66 -0.22 3.48
C VAL A 50 -16.16 -0.13 3.71
N ILE A 51 -15.53 0.90 3.15
CA ILE A 51 -14.09 1.12 3.32
C ILE A 51 -13.82 1.57 4.77
N GLN A 52 -13.51 0.63 5.66
CA GLN A 52 -12.91 0.94 6.96
C GLN A 52 -11.44 1.34 6.77
N GLU A 53 -11.22 2.59 6.39
CA GLU A 53 -9.89 3.10 6.02
C GLU A 53 -8.89 3.02 7.20
N THR A 54 -9.38 3.16 8.43
CA THR A 54 -8.60 3.05 9.67
C THR A 54 -7.99 1.66 9.86
N ASP A 55 -8.79 0.61 9.68
CA ASP A 55 -8.33 -0.78 9.88
C ASP A 55 -7.35 -1.20 8.79
N LYS A 56 -7.59 -0.78 7.54
CA LYS A 56 -6.63 -1.00 6.43
C LYS A 56 -5.30 -0.31 6.69
N LYS A 57 -5.32 0.94 7.17
CA LYS A 57 -4.10 1.66 7.56
C LYS A 57 -3.36 0.93 8.68
N ARG A 58 -4.07 0.49 9.73
CA ARG A 58 -3.47 -0.28 10.84
C ARG A 58 -2.78 -1.53 10.33
N MET A 59 -3.48 -2.34 9.53
CA MET A 59 -2.94 -3.57 8.96
C MET A 59 -1.66 -3.32 8.14
N VAL A 60 -1.65 -2.30 7.29
CA VAL A 60 -0.46 -1.93 6.51
C VAL A 60 0.71 -1.53 7.40
N TYR A 61 0.46 -0.74 8.45
CA TYR A 61 1.50 -0.36 9.40
C TYR A 61 2.05 -1.57 10.16
N GLU A 62 1.19 -2.49 10.60
CA GLU A 62 1.60 -3.73 11.25
C GLU A 62 2.47 -4.60 10.35
N PHE A 63 2.09 -4.78 9.07
CA PHE A 63 2.91 -5.49 8.10
C PHE A 63 4.25 -4.79 7.85
N PHE A 64 4.24 -3.46 7.70
CA PHE A 64 5.43 -2.66 7.47
C PHE A 64 6.42 -2.77 8.64
N PHE A 65 5.97 -2.52 9.87
CA PHE A 65 6.83 -2.61 11.06
C PHE A 65 7.22 -4.05 11.38
N GLY A 66 6.33 -5.02 11.15
CA GLY A 66 6.64 -6.44 11.27
C GLY A 66 7.78 -6.85 10.34
N ARG A 67 7.78 -6.39 9.08
CA ARG A 67 8.89 -6.61 8.14
C ARG A 67 10.15 -5.87 8.57
N LEU A 68 10.05 -4.62 9.01
CA LEU A 68 11.20 -3.85 9.51
C LEU A 68 11.91 -4.60 10.64
N THR A 69 11.17 -5.04 11.65
CA THR A 69 11.73 -5.77 12.79
C THR A 69 12.38 -7.08 12.36
N LYS A 70 11.78 -7.81 11.40
CA LYS A 70 12.39 -9.01 10.81
C LYS A 70 13.73 -8.68 10.15
N VAL A 71 13.79 -7.66 9.29
CA VAL A 71 15.03 -7.23 8.62
C VAL A 71 16.13 -6.86 9.63
N LEU A 72 15.77 -6.15 10.70
CA LEU A 72 16.74 -5.70 11.70
C LEU A 72 17.28 -6.84 12.58
N ARG A 73 16.47 -7.89 12.82
CA ARG A 73 16.86 -9.08 13.60
C ARG A 73 17.80 -10.04 12.85
N ILE A 74 17.81 -10.03 11.53
CA ILE A 74 18.67 -10.93 10.74
C ILE A 74 20.15 -10.54 10.90
N TYR A 75 21.04 -11.53 10.88
CA TYR A 75 22.50 -11.37 10.87
C TYR A 75 23.01 -10.90 9.50
N LEU A 76 22.66 -9.68 9.12
CA LEU A 76 23.17 -8.98 7.94
C LEU A 76 24.09 -7.82 8.35
N SER A 77 25.05 -7.48 7.49
CA SER A 77 25.85 -6.25 7.65
C SER A 77 24.94 -5.00 7.59
N GLY A 78 25.38 -3.89 8.20
CA GLY A 78 24.57 -2.67 8.26
C GLY A 78 24.14 -2.17 6.87
N ALA A 79 25.05 -2.19 5.89
CA ALA A 79 24.77 -1.82 4.50
C ALA A 79 23.72 -2.76 3.87
N ASN A 80 23.82 -4.07 4.12
CA ASN A 80 22.86 -5.04 3.60
C ASN A 80 21.49 -4.92 4.29
N LYS A 81 21.43 -4.54 5.57
CA LYS A 81 20.17 -4.24 6.26
C LYS A 81 19.48 -3.02 5.65
N VAL A 82 20.21 -1.96 5.32
CA VAL A 82 19.66 -0.79 4.62
C VAL A 82 19.15 -1.18 3.23
N ARG A 83 19.91 -1.99 2.48
CA ARG A 83 19.45 -2.52 1.19
C ARG A 83 18.17 -3.33 1.31
N ALA A 84 18.10 -4.24 2.29
CA ALA A 84 16.92 -5.07 2.54
C ALA A 84 15.70 -4.22 2.93
N TYR A 85 15.90 -3.16 3.72
CA TYR A 85 14.84 -2.19 4.02
C TYR A 85 14.32 -1.51 2.75
N ASN A 86 15.20 -0.98 1.92
CA ASN A 86 14.84 -0.25 0.71
C ASN A 86 14.05 -1.14 -0.28
N VAL A 87 14.44 -2.40 -0.43
CA VAL A 87 13.82 -3.34 -1.39
C VAL A 87 12.54 -3.96 -0.82
N SER A 88 12.53 -4.36 0.44
CA SER A 88 11.44 -5.19 0.98
C SER A 88 10.43 -4.40 1.83
N VAL A 89 10.92 -3.54 2.72
CA VAL A 89 10.09 -2.84 3.72
C VAL A 89 9.41 -1.63 3.09
N ILE A 90 10.18 -0.80 2.39
CA ILE A 90 9.62 0.36 1.67
C ILE A 90 8.63 -0.05 0.58
N LEU A 91 8.88 -1.16 -0.10
CA LEU A 91 7.99 -1.66 -1.15
C LEU A 91 6.59 -2.00 -0.60
N THR A 92 6.50 -2.50 0.64
CA THR A 92 5.20 -2.73 1.31
C THR A 92 4.40 -1.44 1.45
N LEU A 93 5.05 -0.32 1.76
CA LEU A 93 4.39 0.97 1.84
C LEU A 93 4.05 1.49 0.43
N LEU A 94 5.01 1.44 -0.50
CA LEU A 94 4.86 1.94 -1.88
C LEU A 94 3.65 1.34 -2.59
N TYR A 95 3.42 0.04 -2.41
CA TYR A 95 2.27 -0.66 -2.99
C TYR A 95 0.92 -0.06 -2.56
N THR A 96 0.87 0.54 -1.36
CA THR A 96 -0.36 1.10 -0.79
C THR A 96 -0.60 2.57 -1.16
N LEU A 97 0.38 3.25 -1.78
CA LEU A 97 0.38 4.71 -1.99
C LEU A 97 -0.66 5.25 -2.99
N GLY A 98 -1.42 4.40 -3.67
CA GLY A 98 -2.58 4.81 -4.49
C GLY A 98 -3.92 4.37 -3.91
N VAL A 99 -3.91 3.48 -2.92
CA VAL A 99 -5.12 2.85 -2.35
C VAL A 99 -5.50 3.51 -1.03
N LEU A 100 -4.52 3.89 -0.22
CA LEU A 100 -4.73 4.53 1.08
C LEU A 100 -4.35 6.01 1.03
N ARG A 101 -5.22 6.87 1.57
CA ARG A 101 -4.89 8.30 1.71
C ARG A 101 -3.93 8.50 2.87
N LEU A 102 -2.66 8.66 2.54
CA LEU A 102 -1.59 8.94 3.49
C LEU A 102 -1.25 10.43 3.46
N THR A 103 -1.47 11.11 4.59
CA THR A 103 -1.11 12.53 4.73
C THR A 103 0.40 12.68 4.94
N GLN A 104 0.95 13.83 4.57
CA GLN A 104 2.38 14.13 4.76
C GLN A 104 2.80 13.97 6.23
N THR A 105 1.97 14.41 7.18
CA THR A 105 2.21 14.26 8.62
C THR A 105 2.35 12.80 9.05
N LYS A 106 1.55 11.89 8.45
CA LYS A 106 1.63 10.45 8.75
C LYS A 106 2.89 9.82 8.15
N LEU A 107 3.32 10.28 6.98
CA LEU A 107 4.58 9.84 6.37
C LEU A 107 5.79 10.33 7.18
N ASP A 108 5.76 11.57 7.66
CA ASP A 108 6.80 12.11 8.55
C ASP A 108 6.85 11.36 9.90
N ALA A 109 5.70 11.05 10.48
CA ALA A 109 5.61 10.24 11.70
C ALA A 109 6.14 8.81 11.48
N LEU A 110 5.85 8.21 10.32
CA LEU A 110 6.36 6.90 9.93
C LEU A 110 7.89 6.91 9.85
N ASP A 111 8.47 7.90 9.15
CA ASP A 111 9.93 8.05 9.02
C ASP A 111 10.62 8.24 10.38
N ARG A 112 10.03 9.06 11.27
CA ARG A 112 10.51 9.22 12.66
C ARG A 112 10.51 7.89 13.40
N LYS A 113 9.41 7.13 13.32
CA LYS A 113 9.30 5.84 14.01
C LYS A 113 10.30 4.80 13.47
N VAL A 114 10.53 4.77 12.16
CA VAL A 114 11.57 3.92 11.54
C VAL A 114 12.94 4.26 12.13
N ARG A 115 13.30 5.55 12.21
CA ARG A 115 14.58 5.98 12.80
C ARG A 115 14.73 5.54 14.25
N THR A 116 13.69 5.70 15.06
CA THR A 116 13.69 5.25 16.47
C THR A 116 13.96 3.75 16.56
N ILE A 117 13.27 2.95 15.76
CA ILE A 117 13.43 1.49 15.74
C ILE A 117 14.86 1.12 15.28
N MET A 118 15.36 1.72 14.21
CA MET A 118 16.70 1.40 13.71
C MET A 118 17.82 1.85 14.68
N THR A 119 17.61 2.96 15.40
CA THR A 119 18.53 3.42 16.46
C THR A 119 18.52 2.46 17.63
N HIS A 120 17.35 1.97 18.04
CA HIS A 120 17.21 0.95 19.07
C HIS A 120 17.97 -0.34 18.71
N HIS A 121 17.92 -0.76 17.44
CA HIS A 121 18.68 -1.88 16.91
C HIS A 121 20.16 -1.57 16.60
N ARG A 122 20.68 -0.43 17.07
CA ARG A 122 22.09 0.03 16.88
C ARG A 122 22.54 0.12 15.42
N LEU A 123 21.59 0.23 14.48
CA LEU A 123 21.91 0.40 13.06
C LEU A 123 22.30 1.85 12.75
N HIS A 124 21.68 2.82 13.43
CA HIS A 124 21.98 4.24 13.30
C HIS A 124 22.53 4.81 14.61
N HIS A 125 23.42 5.80 14.47
CA HIS A 125 23.79 6.63 15.60
C HIS A 125 22.65 7.64 15.86
N PRO A 126 22.29 7.93 17.11
CA PRO A 126 21.18 8.85 17.44
C PRO A 126 21.29 10.24 16.80
N LYS A 127 22.53 10.69 16.54
CA LYS A 127 22.84 11.97 15.89
C LYS A 127 23.06 11.88 14.37
N SER A 128 22.82 10.73 13.73
CA SER A 128 23.08 10.59 12.29
C SER A 128 22.03 11.33 11.46
N VAL A 129 22.48 12.20 10.56
CA VAL A 129 21.64 12.92 9.60
C VAL A 129 21.31 11.97 8.43
N GLY A 130 20.28 11.13 8.60
CA GLY A 130 20.00 10.04 7.68
C GLY A 130 18.77 10.27 6.80
N TYR A 131 18.98 10.59 5.52
CA TYR A 131 18.16 10.28 4.31
C TYR A 131 18.81 10.79 2.99
N GLU A 132 20.02 11.34 3.01
CA GLU A 132 20.56 11.99 1.82
C GLU A 132 21.10 10.98 0.79
N ARG A 133 20.61 11.11 -0.46
CA ARG A 133 21.10 10.33 -1.61
C ARG A 133 22.53 10.71 -2.02
N CYS A 134 23.00 11.88 -1.60
CA CYS A 134 24.37 12.35 -1.80
C CYS A 134 24.99 12.58 -0.41
N GLY A 135 25.78 11.63 0.10
CA GLY A 135 26.50 11.75 1.38
C GLY A 135 25.92 10.96 2.56
N GLY A 136 24.71 10.40 2.45
CA GLY A 136 24.08 9.59 3.50
C GLY A 136 24.24 8.06 3.34
N ARG A 137 23.71 7.29 4.29
CA ARG A 137 23.73 5.80 4.28
C ARG A 137 22.76 5.17 3.25
N GLY A 138 22.13 5.95 2.38
CA GLY A 138 21.24 5.45 1.32
C GLY A 138 19.89 4.90 1.80
N LEU A 139 19.44 5.27 3.01
CA LEU A 139 18.12 4.89 3.51
C LEU A 139 17.03 5.66 2.78
N LEU A 140 16.00 4.98 2.26
CA LEU A 140 14.86 5.65 1.60
C LEU A 140 13.84 6.17 2.64
N SER A 141 13.42 7.43 2.48
CA SER A 141 12.33 8.02 3.25
C SER A 141 10.98 7.71 2.61
N ALA A 142 9.99 7.38 3.43
CA ALA A 142 8.62 7.15 2.98
C ALA A 142 8.05 8.40 2.28
N LYS A 143 8.33 9.60 2.83
CA LYS A 143 7.87 10.87 2.26
C LYS A 143 8.48 11.17 0.90
N SER A 144 9.80 11.01 0.76
CA SER A 144 10.47 11.27 -0.52
C SER A 144 10.03 10.28 -1.59
N MET A 145 9.87 9.00 -1.23
CA MET A 145 9.37 7.98 -2.15
C MET A 145 7.92 8.21 -2.56
N HIS A 146 7.05 8.67 -1.65
CA HIS A 146 5.69 9.06 -1.97
C HIS A 146 5.65 10.21 -2.98
N TYR A 147 6.40 11.28 -2.72
CA TYR A 147 6.48 12.42 -3.64
C TYR A 147 7.01 11.99 -5.01
N GLN A 148 8.11 11.23 -5.03
CA GLN A 148 8.68 10.71 -6.27
C GLN A 148 7.65 9.89 -7.06
N ARG A 149 6.86 9.05 -6.39
CA ARG A 149 5.85 8.23 -7.06
C ARG A 149 4.72 9.07 -7.65
N VAL A 150 4.23 10.07 -6.92
CA VAL A 150 3.21 11.00 -7.39
C VAL A 150 3.71 11.77 -8.62
N CYS A 151 4.92 12.32 -8.56
CA CYS A 151 5.53 13.01 -9.69
C CYS A 151 5.71 12.09 -10.91
N SER A 152 6.24 10.87 -10.71
CA SER A 152 6.41 9.92 -11.81
C SER A 152 5.09 9.52 -12.46
N LEU A 153 4.03 9.34 -11.67
CA LEU A 153 2.70 9.05 -12.21
C LEU A 153 2.16 10.25 -12.99
N ARG A 154 2.29 11.46 -12.45
CA ARG A 154 1.90 12.69 -13.14
C ARG A 154 2.61 12.83 -14.49
N THR A 155 3.93 12.71 -14.50
CA THR A 155 4.72 12.77 -15.73
C THR A 155 4.30 11.69 -16.73
N TYR A 156 4.02 10.46 -16.25
CA TYR A 156 3.55 9.38 -17.12
C TYR A 156 2.24 9.75 -17.85
N PHE A 157 1.26 10.33 -17.13
CA PHE A 157 0.00 10.75 -17.75
C PHE A 157 0.17 11.97 -18.66
N GLU A 158 1.03 12.94 -18.27
CA GLU A 158 1.34 14.10 -19.11
C GLU A 158 2.04 13.71 -20.42
N THR A 159 2.96 12.74 -20.38
CA THR A 159 3.67 12.25 -21.57
C THR A 159 2.80 11.38 -22.48
N ARG A 160 1.77 10.70 -21.95
CA ARG A 160 0.88 9.80 -22.71
C ARG A 160 -0.50 10.38 -22.98
N ARG A 161 -0.61 11.71 -23.03
CA ARG A 161 -1.87 12.45 -23.25
C ARG A 161 -2.56 12.13 -24.57
N GLU A 162 -1.83 11.57 -25.54
CA GLU A 162 -2.33 11.20 -26.86
C GLU A 162 -3.30 10.00 -26.85
N ILE A 163 -3.30 9.20 -25.77
CA ILE A 163 -4.26 8.11 -25.60
C ILE A 163 -5.52 8.68 -24.96
N ALA A 164 -6.67 8.53 -25.62
CA ALA A 164 -7.96 9.12 -25.20
C ALA A 164 -8.32 8.89 -23.72
N ILE A 165 -7.96 7.74 -23.16
CA ILE A 165 -8.26 7.35 -21.77
C ILE A 165 -7.43 8.16 -20.74
N HIS A 166 -6.29 8.72 -21.13
CA HIS A 166 -5.38 9.44 -20.22
C HIS A 166 -5.64 10.94 -20.11
N GLY A 167 -6.40 11.51 -21.05
CA GLY A 167 -6.79 12.94 -21.02
C GLY A 167 -7.73 13.29 -19.86
N ASP A 168 -8.62 12.37 -19.49
CA ASP A 168 -9.69 12.61 -18.50
C ASP A 168 -9.23 12.46 -17.04
N VAL A 169 -8.05 11.88 -16.80
CA VAL A 169 -7.54 11.59 -15.44
C VAL A 169 -6.81 12.80 -14.83
N ILE A 170 -6.48 13.81 -15.64
CA ILE A 170 -5.78 15.02 -15.21
C ILE A 170 -6.81 16.16 -15.08
N VAL A 171 -7.53 16.22 -13.95
CA VAL A 171 -8.37 17.36 -13.55
C VAL A 171 -7.97 17.82 -12.15
#